data_AF-A0A3B0TBQ5-F1
#
_entry.id   AF-A0A3B0TBQ5-F1
#
_cell.length_a   1.000
_cell.length_b   1.000
_cell.length_c   1.000
_cell.angle_alpha   90.00
_cell.angle_beta   90.00
_cell.angle_gamma   90.00
#
_symmetry.space_group_name_H-M   'P 1'
#
loop_
_entity.id
_entity.type
_entity.pdbx_description
1 polymer ?
#
loop_
_entity_poly.entity_id
_entity_poly.type
_entity_poly.pdbx_seq_one_letter_code
_entity_poly.pdbx_strand_id
1 'polypeptide(L)'
;MTINLKHLLLAPLFGFMLTTNASAAEVLTGTNGLVNVIEQYTDGGIGYTLDILEEPSDIAIYSFAVSNNGMAYGEEVWTSRTGWDGEQFTPAEWNNLFGIGSFASFFADDEYANYFWLVDGSPITVSSDGDLQFFQDFAVPSSQFVAFNASGGIVSQSLGATTVPEPAPLALLGLGLMGLGLMRRYRKS
;
A
#
# COMPACT_ATOMS: atom_id res chain seq x y z
N MET A 1 54.78 43.75 -42.15
CA MET A 1 53.86 42.80 -42.82
C MET A 1 53.19 42.00 -41.73
N THR A 2 51.96 42.40 -41.38
CA THR A 2 51.20 41.93 -40.22
C THR A 2 50.21 40.85 -40.68
N ILE A 3 50.38 39.62 -40.20
CA ILE A 3 49.42 38.53 -40.43
C ILE A 3 48.45 38.52 -39.25
N ASN A 4 47.19 38.81 -39.54
CA ASN A 4 46.06 38.78 -38.63
C ASN A 4 45.27 37.49 -38.94
N LEU A 5 45.37 36.46 -38.10
CA LEU A 5 44.59 35.23 -38.28
C LEU A 5 43.52 35.12 -37.20
N LYS A 6 42.30 35.00 -37.71
CA LYS A 6 41.00 35.04 -37.06
C LYS A 6 40.73 33.78 -36.23
N HIS A 7 40.15 34.03 -35.06
CA HIS A 7 39.14 33.23 -34.37
C HIS A 7 39.38 31.72 -34.21
N LEU A 8 39.97 31.37 -33.06
CA LEU A 8 39.78 30.08 -32.38
C LEU A 8 38.31 29.96 -31.97
N LEU A 9 37.56 29.06 -32.60
CA LEU A 9 36.24 28.63 -32.10
C LEU A 9 36.47 27.62 -30.99
N LEU A 10 36.39 28.06 -29.73
CA LEU A 10 36.14 27.18 -28.58
C LEU A 10 34.70 26.68 -28.71
N ALA A 11 34.53 25.42 -29.10
CA ALA A 11 33.27 24.71 -28.89
C ALA A 11 33.22 24.26 -27.42
N PRO A 12 32.24 24.71 -26.61
CA PRO A 12 32.03 24.11 -25.30
C PRO A 12 31.46 22.70 -25.53
N LEU A 13 32.26 21.70 -25.19
CA LEU A 13 31.86 20.30 -25.12
C LEU A 13 30.91 20.14 -23.92
N PHE A 14 29.63 20.48 -24.11
CA PHE A 14 28.58 20.16 -23.13
C PHE A 14 28.34 18.65 -23.20
N GLY A 15 29.07 17.92 -22.35
CA GLY A 15 28.76 16.53 -22.05
C GLY A 15 27.36 16.45 -21.45
N PHE A 16 26.41 15.98 -22.25
CA PHE A 16 25.11 15.53 -21.78
C PHE A 16 25.34 14.31 -20.87
N MET A 17 25.48 14.54 -19.57
CA MET A 17 25.38 13.45 -18.59
C MET A 17 23.93 13.00 -18.57
N LEU A 18 23.64 11.91 -19.27
CA LEU A 18 22.44 11.12 -19.05
C LEU A 18 22.55 10.50 -17.66
N THR A 19 22.02 11.19 -16.65
CA THR A 19 21.75 10.56 -15.37
C THR A 19 20.61 9.58 -15.59
N THR A 20 20.93 8.29 -15.66
CA THR A 20 19.93 7.24 -15.50
C THR A 20 19.32 7.43 -14.12
N ASN A 21 18.04 7.79 -14.06
CA ASN A 21 17.30 7.84 -12.81
C ASN A 21 17.26 6.40 -12.27
N ALA A 22 18.08 6.11 -11.25
CA ALA A 22 17.81 4.96 -10.41
C ALA A 22 16.45 5.19 -9.76
N SER A 23 15.47 4.31 -9.99
CA SER A 23 14.18 4.37 -9.30
C SER A 23 14.46 4.19 -7.81
N ALA A 24 14.11 5.20 -7.00
CA ALA A 24 14.22 5.08 -5.56
C ALA A 24 13.23 4.02 -5.06
N ALA A 25 13.63 3.21 -4.08
CA ALA A 25 12.70 2.36 -3.36
C ALA A 25 11.70 3.22 -2.58
N GLU A 26 10.43 2.83 -2.58
CA GLU A 26 9.37 3.46 -1.81
C GLU A 26 9.15 2.67 -0.52
N VAL A 27 8.98 3.36 0.61
CA VAL A 27 8.72 2.74 1.90
C VAL A 27 7.30 3.08 2.32
N LEU A 28 6.46 2.05 2.42
CA LEU A 28 5.10 2.15 2.92
C LEU A 28 5.09 1.79 4.40
N THR A 29 4.72 2.75 5.24
CA THR A 29 4.63 2.57 6.70
C THR A 29 3.18 2.66 7.13
N GLY A 30 2.79 1.76 8.03
CA GLY A 30 1.41 1.70 8.52
C GLY A 30 1.09 2.79 9.54
N THR A 31 -0.20 2.95 9.82
CA THR A 31 -0.76 3.93 10.76
C THR A 31 -0.23 3.83 12.19
N ASN A 32 0.15 2.63 12.62
CA ASN A 32 0.78 2.39 13.92
C ASN A 32 2.30 2.27 13.85
N GLY A 33 2.91 2.40 12.67
CA GLY A 33 4.35 2.34 12.49
C GLY A 33 5.00 0.98 12.76
N LEU A 34 4.23 -0.09 12.97
CA LEU A 34 4.76 -1.40 13.37
C LEU A 34 5.35 -2.21 12.22
N VAL A 35 4.90 -1.94 11.00
CA VAL A 35 5.24 -2.71 9.81
C VAL A 35 5.67 -1.75 8.71
N ASN A 36 6.79 -2.06 8.10
CA ASN A 36 7.28 -1.42 6.89
C ASN A 36 7.20 -2.40 5.73
N VAL A 37 6.64 -1.96 4.61
CA VAL A 37 6.80 -2.60 3.32
C VAL A 37 7.74 -1.72 2.50
N ILE A 38 8.82 -2.29 2.00
CA ILE A 38 9.71 -1.62 1.04
C ILE A 38 9.36 -2.15 -0.34
N GLU A 39 8.93 -1.26 -1.22
CA GLU A 39 8.70 -1.54 -2.63
C GLU A 39 9.94 -1.15 -3.43
N GLN A 40 10.45 -2.10 -4.22
CA GLN A 40 11.61 -1.88 -5.06
C GLN A 40 11.31 -2.31 -6.48
N TYR A 41 11.54 -1.41 -7.43
CA TYR A 41 11.51 -1.76 -8.84
C TYR A 41 12.65 -2.74 -9.15
N THR A 42 12.31 -3.80 -9.89
CA THR A 42 13.23 -4.84 -10.36
C THR A 42 13.17 -4.92 -11.87
N ASP A 43 14.12 -5.63 -12.49
CA ASP A 43 14.14 -5.80 -13.95
C ASP A 43 12.87 -6.46 -14.52
N GLY A 44 12.09 -7.17 -13.68
CA GLY A 44 10.86 -7.86 -14.04
C GLY A 44 9.56 -7.23 -13.54
N GLY A 45 9.60 -6.22 -12.67
CA GLY A 45 8.40 -5.67 -12.03
C GLY A 45 8.72 -5.02 -10.68
N ILE A 46 7.96 -5.36 -9.63
CA ILE A 46 8.14 -4.85 -8.27
C ILE A 46 8.43 -6.01 -7.32
N GLY A 47 9.43 -5.84 -6.46
CA GLY A 47 9.63 -6.69 -5.30
C GLY A 47 9.25 -5.97 -4.01
N TYR A 48 8.76 -6.73 -3.04
CA TYR A 48 8.38 -6.26 -1.72
C TYR A 48 9.27 -6.92 -0.66
N THR A 49 9.75 -6.12 0.27
CA THR A 49 10.37 -6.57 1.53
C THR A 49 9.47 -6.13 2.67
N LEU A 50 9.12 -7.04 3.57
CA LEU A 50 8.27 -6.77 4.72
C LEU A 50 9.10 -6.84 6.00
N ASP A 51 9.10 -5.78 6.81
CA ASP A 51 9.83 -5.74 8.08
C ASP A 51 8.91 -5.29 9.22
N ILE A 52 9.14 -5.85 10.41
CA ILE A 52 8.43 -5.47 11.64
C ILE A 52 9.38 -4.61 12.48
N LEU A 53 9.03 -3.32 12.61
CA LEU A 53 9.91 -2.26 13.11
C LEU A 53 10.10 -2.25 14.63
N GLU A 54 9.10 -2.70 15.38
CA GLU A 54 9.09 -2.58 16.84
C GLU A 54 8.74 -3.94 17.45
N GLU A 55 9.46 -4.34 18.50
CA GLU A 55 9.10 -5.53 19.28
C GLU A 55 7.99 -5.21 20.27
N PRO A 56 6.78 -5.68 19.98
CA PRO A 56 6.07 -6.51 20.93
C PRO A 56 6.34 -7.98 20.57
N SER A 57 6.71 -8.79 21.55
CA SER A 57 7.16 -10.19 21.39
C SER A 57 6.19 -11.14 20.65
N ASP A 58 4.96 -10.70 20.40
CA ASP A 58 3.85 -11.55 19.97
C ASP A 58 3.25 -11.13 18.61
N ILE A 59 3.83 -10.14 17.92
CA ILE A 59 3.35 -9.74 16.59
C ILE A 59 3.91 -10.69 15.53
N ALA A 60 2.99 -11.31 14.80
CA ALA A 60 3.29 -12.18 13.68
C ALA A 60 2.32 -11.88 12.52
N ILE A 61 2.88 -11.74 11.32
CA ILE A 61 2.14 -11.50 10.08
C ILE A 61 1.94 -12.83 9.37
N TYR A 62 0.67 -13.17 9.13
CA TYR A 62 0.25 -14.40 8.46
C TYR A 62 -0.20 -14.15 7.03
N SER A 63 -0.60 -12.92 6.74
CA SER A 63 -0.85 -12.46 5.39
C SER A 63 -0.70 -10.95 5.32
N PHE A 64 -0.44 -10.44 4.13
CA PHE A 64 -0.46 -9.01 3.85
C PHE A 64 -0.90 -8.79 2.41
N ALA A 65 -1.40 -7.59 2.13
CA ALA A 65 -1.69 -7.16 0.77
C ALA A 65 -1.08 -5.80 0.49
N VAL A 66 -0.74 -5.61 -0.77
CA VAL A 66 -0.21 -4.37 -1.33
C VAL A 66 -1.03 -4.05 -2.58
N SER A 67 -1.73 -2.91 -2.58
CA SER A 67 -2.53 -2.48 -3.71
C SER A 67 -1.68 -1.96 -4.85
N ASN A 68 -2.22 -1.96 -6.05
CA ASN A 68 -1.60 -1.33 -7.21
C ASN A 68 -2.67 -1.08 -8.27
N ASN A 69 -2.29 -0.34 -9.30
CA ASN A 69 -3.18 0.00 -10.42
C ASN A 69 -2.81 -0.75 -11.71
N GLY A 70 -2.08 -1.86 -11.59
CA GLY A 70 -1.62 -2.66 -12.73
C GLY A 70 -2.09 -4.11 -12.63
N MET A 71 -2.86 -4.56 -13.61
CA MET A 71 -3.23 -5.97 -13.68
C MET A 71 -1.98 -6.84 -13.84
N ALA A 72 -1.87 -7.87 -13.01
CA ALA A 72 -0.92 -8.96 -13.16
C ALA A 72 -1.44 -9.92 -14.25
N TYR A 73 -0.69 -10.11 -15.34
CA TYR A 73 -0.99 -11.01 -16.45
C TYR A 73 -0.47 -12.45 -16.22
N GLY A 74 -1.20 -13.28 -15.47
CA GLY A 74 -0.86 -14.71 -15.29
C GLY A 74 -0.34 -15.04 -13.89
N GLU A 75 0.70 -15.89 -13.77
CA GLU A 75 1.37 -16.22 -12.49
C GLU A 75 2.32 -15.10 -12.02
N GLU A 76 1.89 -13.85 -12.16
CA GLU A 76 2.76 -12.69 -12.03
C GLU A 76 2.87 -12.19 -10.59
N VAL A 77 2.02 -12.65 -9.67
CA VAL A 77 2.20 -12.46 -8.23
C VAL A 77 2.77 -13.75 -7.66
N TRP A 78 3.98 -13.69 -7.10
CA TRP A 78 4.67 -14.87 -6.60
C TRP A 78 5.61 -14.52 -5.44
N THR A 79 6.08 -15.56 -4.73
CA THR A 79 7.01 -15.39 -3.62
C THR A 79 8.09 -16.47 -3.62
N SER A 80 9.31 -16.09 -3.24
CA SER A 80 10.39 -17.04 -2.97
C SER A 80 10.40 -17.54 -1.53
N ARG A 81 9.54 -16.98 -0.66
CA ARG A 81 9.46 -17.35 0.75
C ARG A 81 8.78 -18.71 0.87
N THR A 82 9.49 -19.67 1.46
CA THR A 82 8.94 -21.03 1.63
C THR A 82 7.68 -21.02 2.49
N GLY A 83 6.64 -21.68 2.00
CA GLY A 83 5.35 -21.82 2.69
C GLY A 83 4.42 -20.63 2.55
N TRP A 84 4.79 -19.63 1.76
CA TRP A 84 3.93 -18.53 1.37
C TRP A 84 3.45 -18.71 -0.07
N ASP A 85 2.30 -18.13 -0.35
CA ASP A 85 1.71 -18.07 -1.68
C ASP A 85 1.20 -16.65 -1.95
N GLY A 86 0.90 -16.34 -3.21
CA GLY A 86 0.50 -15.01 -3.64
C GLY A 86 -0.49 -15.04 -4.81
N GLU A 87 -1.46 -14.12 -4.77
CA GLU A 87 -2.44 -13.96 -5.84
C GLU A 87 -2.88 -12.50 -5.92
N GLN A 88 -3.23 -12.04 -7.12
CA GLN A 88 -3.82 -10.72 -7.31
C GLN A 88 -5.34 -10.81 -7.27
N PHE A 89 -5.96 -9.89 -6.54
CA PHE A 89 -7.42 -9.78 -6.45
C PHE A 89 -7.90 -8.43 -6.97
N THR A 90 -9.01 -8.48 -7.72
CA THR A 90 -9.83 -7.29 -7.99
C THR A 90 -10.63 -6.90 -6.73
N PRO A 91 -11.15 -5.65 -6.65
CA PRO A 91 -12.04 -5.23 -5.59
C PRO A 91 -13.25 -6.15 -5.40
N ALA A 92 -13.80 -6.68 -6.50
CA ALA A 92 -14.94 -7.58 -6.44
C ALA A 92 -14.57 -8.94 -5.80
N GLU A 93 -13.42 -9.52 -6.18
CA GLU A 93 -12.96 -10.79 -5.62
C GLU A 93 -12.58 -10.64 -4.14
N TRP A 94 -11.83 -9.59 -3.79
CA TRP A 94 -11.47 -9.28 -2.41
C TRP A 94 -12.69 -9.22 -1.49
N ASN A 95 -13.71 -8.46 -1.91
CA ASN A 95 -14.93 -8.27 -1.13
C ASN A 95 -15.73 -9.56 -0.93
N ASN A 96 -15.58 -10.55 -1.81
CA ASN A 96 -16.30 -11.81 -1.75
C ASN A 96 -15.54 -12.91 -0.97
N LEU A 97 -14.20 -12.90 -1.02
CA LEU A 97 -13.40 -14.03 -0.56
C LEU A 97 -13.07 -13.98 0.94
N PHE A 98 -12.72 -12.80 1.46
CA PHE A 98 -12.04 -12.75 2.76
C PHE A 98 -12.97 -12.43 3.93
N GLY A 99 -14.04 -11.66 3.71
CA GLY A 99 -14.92 -11.21 4.79
C GLY A 99 -14.23 -10.36 5.87
N ILE A 100 -12.97 -9.96 5.66
CA ILE A 100 -12.13 -9.21 6.60
C ILE A 100 -12.27 -7.68 6.48
N GLY A 101 -13.04 -7.21 5.49
CA GLY A 101 -13.24 -5.79 5.20
C GLY A 101 -13.52 -5.58 3.72
N SER A 102 -13.85 -4.34 3.34
CA SER A 102 -13.99 -4.00 1.93
C SER A 102 -12.65 -3.56 1.33
N PHE A 103 -12.43 -3.83 0.05
CA PHE A 103 -11.24 -3.39 -0.67
C PHE A 103 -11.00 -1.88 -0.50
N ALA A 104 -12.05 -1.08 -0.73
CA ALA A 104 -11.97 0.38 -0.61
C ALA A 104 -11.63 0.87 0.80
N SER A 105 -11.92 0.08 1.85
CA SER A 105 -11.53 0.45 3.22
C SER A 105 -10.03 0.32 3.49
N PHE A 106 -9.31 -0.48 2.69
CA PHE A 106 -7.87 -0.70 2.80
C PHE A 106 -7.07 0.06 1.75
N PHE A 107 -7.60 0.16 0.54
CA PHE A 107 -6.85 0.58 -0.65
C PHE A 107 -7.51 1.75 -1.41
N ALA A 108 -8.50 2.40 -0.80
CA ALA A 108 -9.24 3.52 -1.40
C ALA A 108 -9.76 3.19 -2.82
N ASP A 109 -9.24 3.87 -3.83
CA ASP A 109 -9.69 3.78 -5.23
C ASP A 109 -8.77 2.92 -6.11
N ASP A 110 -7.83 2.17 -5.53
CA ASP A 110 -6.93 1.32 -6.31
C ASP A 110 -7.68 0.18 -7.04
N GLU A 111 -7.09 -0.33 -8.11
CA GLU A 111 -7.75 -1.31 -8.99
C GLU A 111 -7.46 -2.78 -8.64
N TYR A 112 -6.34 -3.07 -7.98
CA TYR A 112 -5.89 -4.42 -7.67
C TYR A 112 -5.18 -4.49 -6.31
N ALA A 113 -5.17 -5.68 -5.70
CA ALA A 113 -4.33 -5.96 -4.54
C ALA A 113 -3.60 -7.29 -4.70
N ASN A 114 -2.28 -7.27 -4.59
CA ASN A 114 -1.49 -8.48 -4.48
C ASN A 114 -1.57 -8.93 -3.03
N TYR A 115 -2.14 -10.09 -2.78
CA TYR A 115 -2.31 -10.66 -1.46
C TYR A 115 -1.39 -11.86 -1.32
N PHE A 116 -0.56 -11.83 -0.29
CA PHE A 116 0.37 -12.89 0.06
C PHE A 116 -0.06 -13.51 1.39
N TRP A 117 -0.08 -14.83 1.48
CA TRP A 117 -0.51 -15.53 2.70
C TRP A 117 0.33 -16.77 3.00
N LEU A 118 0.40 -17.10 4.28
CA LEU A 118 1.02 -18.32 4.78
C LEU A 118 0.12 -19.53 4.49
N VAL A 119 0.62 -20.47 3.68
CA VAL A 119 0.01 -21.78 3.42
C VAL A 119 0.55 -22.83 4.38
N ASP A 120 1.86 -22.85 4.57
CA ASP A 120 2.56 -23.71 5.53
C ASP A 120 3.82 -22.99 6.09
N GLY A 121 4.46 -23.55 7.12
CA GLY A 121 5.69 -22.97 7.65
C GLY A 121 5.49 -21.90 8.72
N SER A 122 6.29 -20.82 8.66
CA SER A 122 6.39 -19.82 9.73
C SER A 122 5.90 -18.43 9.31
N PRO A 123 5.17 -17.72 10.18
CA PRO A 123 4.76 -16.35 9.92
C PRO A 123 5.96 -15.41 9.89
N ILE A 124 5.77 -14.20 9.38
CA ILE A 124 6.79 -13.15 9.44
C ILE A 124 6.75 -12.54 10.84
N THR A 125 7.87 -12.63 11.54
CA THR A 125 8.11 -12.02 12.84
C THR A 125 9.22 -10.98 12.74
N VAL A 126 9.48 -10.27 13.85
CA VAL A 126 10.60 -9.33 13.95
C VAL A 126 11.89 -10.00 13.50
N SER A 127 12.69 -9.28 12.70
CA SER A 127 13.99 -9.72 12.18
C SER A 127 13.99 -10.99 11.32
N SER A 128 12.81 -11.45 10.86
CA SER A 128 12.67 -12.67 10.03
C SER A 128 12.62 -12.39 8.53
N ASP A 129 12.67 -11.12 8.12
CA ASP A 129 12.73 -10.72 6.72
C ASP A 129 13.64 -9.51 6.53
N GLY A 130 14.57 -9.64 5.59
CA GLY A 130 15.48 -8.57 5.18
C GLY A 130 15.78 -8.58 3.68
N ASP A 131 15.15 -9.49 2.92
CA ASP A 131 15.36 -9.66 1.49
C ASP A 131 14.06 -9.41 0.70
N LEU A 132 14.18 -9.09 -0.58
CA LEU A 132 13.05 -9.08 -1.51
C LEU A 132 12.58 -10.52 -1.71
N GLN A 133 11.40 -10.85 -1.20
CA GLN A 133 10.87 -12.23 -1.24
C GLN A 133 9.47 -12.34 -1.85
N PHE A 134 8.80 -11.22 -2.09
CA PHE A 134 7.45 -11.17 -2.65
C PHE A 134 7.49 -10.30 -3.89
N PHE A 135 6.78 -10.68 -4.94
CA PHE A 135 6.98 -10.08 -6.25
C PHE A 135 5.67 -9.92 -7.00
N GLN A 136 5.62 -8.87 -7.82
CA GLN A 136 4.66 -8.71 -8.89
C GLN A 136 5.41 -8.34 -10.17
N ASP A 137 5.27 -9.14 -11.22
CA ASP A 137 5.85 -8.83 -12.52
C ASP A 137 5.09 -7.68 -13.23
N PHE A 138 5.79 -6.92 -14.08
CA PHE A 138 5.26 -5.85 -14.94
C PHE A 138 4.41 -4.75 -14.26
N ALA A 139 4.65 -4.49 -12.98
CA ALA A 139 3.91 -3.49 -12.22
C ALA A 139 4.67 -2.17 -11.99
N VAL A 140 3.92 -1.13 -11.62
CA VAL A 140 4.45 0.20 -11.25
C VAL A 140 4.22 0.44 -9.75
N PRO A 141 5.22 0.92 -8.99
CA PRO A 141 5.07 1.25 -7.57
C PRO A 141 4.01 2.33 -7.38
N SER A 142 2.96 2.04 -6.62
CA SER A 142 1.90 2.98 -6.25
C SER A 142 0.93 2.22 -5.36
N SER A 143 1.21 2.18 -4.07
CA SER A 143 0.53 1.18 -3.25
C SER A 143 0.17 1.67 -1.86
N GLN A 144 -0.98 1.18 -1.39
CA GLN A 144 -1.34 1.06 0.01
C GLN A 144 -1.09 -0.38 0.44
N PHE A 145 -0.64 -0.61 1.66
CA PHE A 145 -0.57 -1.95 2.25
C PHE A 145 -1.49 -2.14 3.45
N VAL A 146 -1.79 -3.40 3.74
CA VAL A 146 -2.40 -3.90 4.98
C VAL A 146 -1.78 -5.25 5.35
N ALA A 147 -1.54 -5.48 6.64
CA ALA A 147 -1.00 -6.73 7.19
C ALA A 147 -1.95 -7.31 8.24
N PHE A 148 -2.05 -8.64 8.29
CA PHE A 148 -2.99 -9.37 9.12
C PHE A 148 -2.32 -10.44 10.00
N ASN A 149 -2.93 -10.70 11.15
CA ASN A 149 -2.57 -11.79 12.06
C ASN A 149 -3.32 -13.10 11.70
N ALA A 150 -3.05 -14.18 12.43
CA ALA A 150 -3.65 -15.50 12.20
C ALA A 150 -5.19 -15.53 12.25
N SER A 151 -5.82 -14.60 12.98
CA SER A 151 -7.28 -14.48 13.08
C SER A 151 -7.90 -13.58 12.01
N GLY A 152 -7.11 -13.07 11.06
CA GLY A 152 -7.55 -12.06 10.08
C GLY A 152 -7.71 -10.65 10.67
N GLY A 153 -7.21 -10.42 11.89
CA GLY A 153 -7.18 -9.10 12.51
C GLY A 153 -6.07 -8.24 11.92
N ILE A 154 -6.36 -6.95 11.70
CA ILE A 154 -5.40 -5.99 11.13
C ILE A 154 -4.27 -5.74 12.14
N VAL A 155 -3.05 -6.04 11.73
CA VAL A 155 -1.82 -5.73 12.47
C VAL A 155 -1.36 -4.31 12.16
N SER A 156 -1.38 -3.93 10.89
CA SER A 156 -0.93 -2.63 10.42
C SER A 156 -1.54 -2.34 9.04
N GLN A 157 -1.74 -1.07 8.71
CA GLN A 157 -2.20 -0.63 7.39
C GLN A 157 -1.72 0.78 7.09
N SER A 158 -1.33 1.05 5.85
CA SER A 158 -0.90 2.38 5.38
C SER A 158 -2.03 3.40 5.35
N LEU A 159 -3.18 3.03 4.78
CA LEU A 159 -4.35 3.89 4.78
C LEU A 159 -4.84 4.04 6.22
N GLY A 160 -4.90 5.29 6.69
CA GLY A 160 -5.65 5.63 7.91
C GLY A 160 -7.00 4.94 7.88
N ALA A 161 -7.47 4.37 9.01
CA ALA A 161 -8.88 3.99 9.10
C ALA A 161 -9.67 5.22 8.66
N THR A 162 -10.21 5.19 7.44
CA THR A 162 -10.92 6.34 6.92
C THR A 162 -12.03 6.54 7.90
N THR A 163 -12.07 7.71 8.53
CA THR A 163 -13.11 8.05 9.47
C THR A 163 -14.40 7.92 8.70
N VAL A 164 -15.06 6.77 8.83
CA VAL A 164 -16.40 6.53 8.30
C VAL A 164 -17.18 7.75 8.77
N PRO A 165 -17.71 8.60 7.86
CA PRO A 165 -18.46 9.77 8.30
C PRO A 165 -19.60 9.25 9.15
N GLU A 166 -19.55 9.40 10.47
CA GLU A 166 -20.47 8.72 11.39
C GLU A 166 -21.92 9.04 10.98
N PRO A 167 -22.68 8.12 10.33
CA PRO A 167 -23.93 8.53 9.71
C PRO A 167 -25.08 8.64 10.72
N ALA A 168 -24.86 8.26 11.98
CA ALA A 168 -25.94 8.07 12.94
C ALA A 168 -26.04 9.17 14.00
N PRO A 169 -24.97 9.60 14.70
CA PRO A 169 -25.12 10.50 15.84
C PRO A 169 -25.55 11.92 15.44
N LEU A 170 -25.00 12.45 14.33
CA LEU A 170 -25.36 13.77 13.81
C LEU A 170 -26.78 13.80 13.21
N ALA A 171 -27.18 12.72 12.54
CA ALA A 171 -28.55 12.57 12.02
C ALA A 171 -29.56 12.44 13.17
N LEU A 172 -29.25 11.66 14.22
CA LEU A 172 -30.06 11.54 15.43
C LEU A 172 -30.13 12.85 16.23
N LEU A 173 -29.02 13.58 16.34
CA LEU A 173 -28.98 14.90 16.97
C LEU A 173 -29.86 15.89 16.21
N GLY A 174 -29.77 15.88 14.87
CA GLY A 174 -30.62 16.69 13.99
C GLY A 174 -32.11 16.36 14.15
N LEU A 175 -32.48 15.08 14.11
CA LEU A 175 -33.86 14.61 14.32
C LEU A 175 -34.37 14.91 15.73
N GLY A 176 -33.54 14.75 16.74
CA GLY A 176 -33.87 15.04 18.13
C GLY A 176 -34.19 16.53 18.35
N LEU A 177 -33.38 17.43 17.79
CA LEU A 177 -33.61 18.86 17.83
C LEU A 177 -34.87 19.28 17.05
N MET A 178 -35.13 18.64 15.91
CA MET A 178 -36.34 18.90 15.11
C MET A 178 -37.61 18.47 15.87
N GLY A 179 -37.57 17.31 16.54
CA GLY A 179 -38.65 16.82 17.40
C GLY A 179 -38.95 17.77 18.58
N LEU A 180 -37.91 18.27 19.24
CA LEU A 180 -38.03 19.27 20.32
C LEU A 180 -38.64 20.59 19.84
N GLY A 181 -38.29 21.04 18.64
CA GLY A 181 -38.87 22.24 18.01
C GLY A 181 -40.38 22.10 17.74
N LEU A 182 -40.80 20.93 17.26
CA LEU A 182 -42.21 20.63 16.98
C LEU A 182 -43.05 20.51 18.27
N MET A 183 -42.51 19.87 19.32
CA MET A 183 -43.20 19.77 20.62
C MET A 183 -43.47 21.13 21.26
N ARG A 184 -42.57 22.10 21.08
CA ARG A 184 -42.74 23.46 21.64
C ARG A 184 -43.90 24.22 20.99
N ARG A 185 -44.27 23.87 19.76
CA ARG A 185 -45.37 24.50 19.01
C ARG A 185 -46.74 23.94 19.41
N TYR A 186 -46.82 22.65 19.75
CA TYR A 186 -48.06 22.00 20.20
C TYR A 186 -48.50 22.43 21.61
N ARG A 187 -47.59 22.92 22.46
CA ARG A 187 -47.91 23.33 23.85
C ARG A 187 -48.53 24.74 23.98
N LYS A 188 -48.66 25.48 22.86
CA LYS A 188 -49.22 26.85 22.82
C LYS A 188 -50.59 26.94 22.12
N SER A 189 -51.16 25.82 21.69
CA SER A 189 -52.55 25.72 21.27
C SER A 189 -53.39 25.03 22.33
#